data_AF-A0A329MG10-F1
#
_entry.id   AF-A0A329MG10-F1
#
_cell.length_a   1.000
_cell.length_b   1.000
_cell.length_c   1.000
_cell.angle_alpha   90.00
_cell.angle_beta   90.00
_cell.angle_gamma   90.00
#
_symmetry.space_group_name_H-M   'P 1'
#
loop_
_entity.id
_entity.type
_entity.pdbx_description
1 polymer ?
#
loop_
_entity_poly.entity_id
_entity_poly.type
_entity_poly.pdbx_seq_one_letter_code
_entity_poly.pdbx_strand_id
1 'polypeptide(L)'
;MPWYTAICIFLFIFVMLLGIALGIVYRGDKFKKSVILACTLIISFLLFIPIYLGMRSIHTDEIKRVISERGGTVTNIDHVSEGSLFESGSANTIYRITYKKNGKEYVAWYRGVNNFSDIHSKDTRKSFEEKWIFNE
;
A
#
# COMPACT_ATOMS: atom_id res chain seq x y z
N MET A 1 4.58 9.79 -4.24
CA MET A 1 3.29 9.18 -4.66
C MET A 1 3.21 9.19 -6.18
N PRO A 2 2.91 8.05 -6.84
CA PRO A 2 2.72 8.04 -8.28
C PRO A 2 1.60 8.98 -8.73
N TRP A 3 1.75 9.66 -9.88
CA TRP A 3 0.74 10.61 -10.36
C TRP A 3 -0.62 9.96 -10.61
N TYR A 4 -0.65 8.67 -10.98
CA TYR A 4 -1.88 7.92 -11.21
C TYR A 4 -2.66 7.65 -9.91
N THR A 5 -2.01 7.45 -8.76
CA THR A 5 -2.75 7.24 -7.49
C THR A 5 -3.43 8.53 -7.03
N ALA A 6 -2.83 9.71 -7.28
CA ALA A 6 -3.48 10.98 -7.02
C ALA A 6 -4.75 11.16 -7.88
N ILE A 7 -4.70 10.76 -9.16
CA ILE A 7 -5.88 10.76 -10.04
C ILE A 7 -6.95 9.79 -9.53
N CYS A 8 -6.57 8.57 -9.11
CA CYS A 8 -7.52 7.61 -8.55
C CYS A 8 -8.22 8.13 -7.29
N ILE A 9 -7.48 8.81 -6.38
CA ILE A 9 -8.04 9.43 -5.19
C ILE A 9 -9.02 10.55 -5.57
N PHE A 10 -8.63 11.42 -6.51
CA PHE A 10 -9.51 12.47 -7.00
C PHE A 10 -10.81 11.91 -7.60
N LEU A 11 -10.70 10.89 -8.46
CA LEU A 11 -11.86 10.22 -9.06
C LEU A 11 -12.73 9.53 -7.99
N PHE A 12 -12.14 8.92 -6.98
CA PHE A 12 -12.87 8.29 -5.87
C PHE A 12 -13.70 9.32 -5.11
N ILE A 13 -13.08 10.45 -4.75
CA ILE A 13 -13.79 11.56 -4.06
C ILE A 13 -14.89 12.12 -4.96
N PHE A 14 -14.60 12.33 -6.25
CA PHE A 14 -15.58 12.84 -7.21
C PHE A 14 -16.79 11.91 -7.35
N VAL A 15 -16.57 10.60 -7.50
CA VAL A 15 -17.64 9.59 -7.59
C VAL A 15 -18.47 9.55 -6.31
N MET A 16 -17.84 9.62 -5.14
CA MET A 16 -18.54 9.65 -3.85
C MET A 16 -19.44 10.89 -3.74
N LEU A 17 -18.93 12.08 -4.08
CA LEU A 17 -19.70 13.33 -4.05
C LEU A 17 -20.86 13.30 -5.06
N LEU A 18 -20.60 12.82 -6.28
CA LEU A 18 -21.62 12.69 -7.32
C LEU A 18 -22.71 11.71 -6.89
N GLY A 19 -22.35 10.55 -6.32
CA GLY A 19 -23.29 9.55 -5.82
C GLY A 19 -24.18 10.10 -4.71
N ILE A 20 -23.62 10.88 -3.78
CA ILE A 20 -24.38 11.56 -2.72
C ILE A 20 -25.35 12.59 -3.32
N ALA A 21 -24.87 13.46 -4.21
CA ALA A 21 -25.70 14.47 -4.88
C ALA A 21 -26.87 13.83 -5.64
N LEU A 22 -26.60 12.80 -6.44
CA LEU A 22 -27.63 12.06 -7.18
C LEU A 22 -28.59 11.34 -6.22
N GLY A 23 -28.10 10.77 -5.12
CA GLY A 23 -28.93 10.17 -4.08
C GLY A 23 -29.90 11.16 -3.44
N ILE A 24 -29.50 12.43 -3.27
CA ILE A 24 -30.36 13.51 -2.78
C ILE A 24 -31.39 13.92 -3.83
N VAL A 25 -30.99 14.11 -5.09
CA VAL A 25 -31.88 14.50 -6.20
C VAL A 25 -32.97 13.44 -6.42
N TYR A 26 -32.61 12.16 -6.41
CA TYR A 26 -33.53 11.05 -6.61
C TYR A 26 -34.10 10.48 -5.31
N ARG A 27 -34.09 11.26 -4.21
CA ARG A 27 -34.57 10.81 -2.88
C ARG A 27 -35.98 10.24 -2.88
N GLY A 28 -36.86 10.74 -3.75
CA GLY A 28 -38.27 10.30 -3.86
C GLY A 28 -38.46 8.93 -4.50
N ASP A 29 -37.52 8.47 -5.33
CA ASP A 29 -37.60 7.21 -6.06
C ASP A 29 -36.70 6.16 -5.39
N LYS A 30 -37.31 5.26 -4.61
CA LYS A 30 -36.59 4.25 -3.83
C LYS A 30 -35.76 3.32 -4.72
N PHE A 31 -36.21 3.01 -5.93
CA PHE A 31 -35.52 2.11 -6.84
C PHE A 31 -34.28 2.80 -7.41
N LYS A 32 -34.43 3.99 -7.99
CA LYS A 32 -33.29 4.76 -8.54
C LYS A 32 -32.25 5.07 -7.49
N LYS A 33 -32.66 5.44 -6.28
CA LYS A 33 -31.74 5.67 -5.15
C LYS A 33 -30.92 4.42 -4.82
N SER A 34 -31.57 3.24 -4.78
CA SER A 34 -30.87 1.98 -4.47
C SER A 34 -29.86 1.63 -5.56
N VAL A 35 -30.22 1.82 -6.84
CA VAL A 35 -29.32 1.61 -7.99
C VAL A 35 -28.13 2.57 -7.93
N ILE A 36 -28.36 3.87 -7.70
CA ILE A 36 -27.28 4.87 -7.58
C ILE A 36 -26.31 4.51 -6.44
N LEU A 37 -26.85 4.10 -5.28
CA LEU A 37 -26.03 3.68 -4.15
C LEU A 37 -25.18 2.45 -4.49
N ALA A 38 -25.79 1.42 -5.10
CA ALA A 38 -25.07 0.21 -5.49
C ALA A 38 -23.96 0.51 -6.51
N CYS A 39 -24.25 1.30 -7.55
CA CYS A 39 -23.25 1.70 -8.54
C CYS A 39 -22.11 2.52 -7.92
N THR A 40 -22.44 3.46 -7.03
CA THR A 40 -21.43 4.28 -6.33
C THR A 40 -20.49 3.40 -5.51
N LEU A 41 -21.03 2.43 -4.76
CA LEU A 41 -20.23 1.50 -3.96
C LEU A 41 -19.33 0.61 -4.83
N ILE A 42 -19.86 0.08 -5.94
CA ILE A 42 -19.09 -0.77 -6.86
C ILE A 42 -17.93 0.01 -7.49
N ILE A 43 -18.20 1.21 -8.01
CA ILE A 43 -17.16 2.04 -8.63
C ILE A 43 -16.12 2.48 -7.59
N SER A 44 -16.55 2.83 -6.38
CA SER A 44 -15.66 3.18 -5.28
C SER A 44 -14.75 2.02 -4.89
N PHE A 45 -15.29 0.80 -4.84
CA PHE A 45 -14.51 -0.41 -4.57
C PHE A 45 -13.46 -0.67 -5.67
N LEU A 46 -13.83 -0.51 -6.95
CA LEU A 46 -12.90 -0.68 -8.07
C LEU A 46 -11.77 0.36 -8.04
N LEU A 47 -12.06 1.61 -7.69
CA LEU A 47 -11.06 2.68 -7.55
C LEU A 47 -10.12 2.50 -6.35
N PHE A 48 -10.53 1.73 -5.34
CA PHE A 48 -9.70 1.43 -4.18
C PHE A 48 -8.53 0.49 -4.49
N ILE A 49 -8.73 -0.46 -5.41
CA ILE A 49 -7.71 -1.46 -5.80
C ILE A 49 -6.39 -0.81 -6.25
N PRO A 50 -6.35 0.12 -7.23
CA PRO A 50 -5.09 0.73 -7.66
C PRO A 50 -4.42 1.58 -6.57
N ILE A 51 -5.19 2.18 -5.66
CA ILE A 51 -4.65 2.93 -4.50
C ILE A 51 -3.92 1.96 -3.57
N TYR A 52 -4.52 0.81 -3.26
CA TYR A 52 -3.92 -0.23 -2.44
C TYR A 52 -2.65 -0.82 -3.09
N LEU A 53 -2.70 -1.13 -4.39
CA LEU A 53 -1.54 -1.65 -5.13
C LEU A 53 -0.40 -0.63 -5.19
N GLY A 54 -0.71 0.67 -5.29
CA GLY A 54 0.29 1.74 -5.27
C GLY A 54 1.09 1.82 -3.97
N MET A 55 0.51 1.45 -2.81
CA MET A 55 1.29 1.35 -1.57
C MET A 55 2.33 0.24 -1.63
N ARG A 56 1.95 -0.90 -2.20
CA ARG A 56 2.84 -2.07 -2.31
C ARG A 56 4.04 -1.76 -3.22
N SER A 57 3.85 -0.95 -4.26
CA SER A 57 4.95 -0.56 -5.15
C SER A 57 5.99 0.31 -4.43
N ILE A 58 5.57 1.25 -3.58
CA ILE A 58 6.50 2.13 -2.85
C ILE A 58 7.50 1.33 -2.02
N HIS A 59 7.03 0.38 -1.21
CA HIS A 59 7.90 -0.50 -0.42
C HIS A 59 8.76 -1.41 -1.29
N THR A 60 8.22 -1.91 -2.39
CA THR A 60 8.96 -2.77 -3.34
C THR A 60 10.09 -2.01 -4.02
N ASP A 61 9.85 -0.76 -4.41
CA ASP A 61 10.82 0.10 -5.07
C ASP A 61 11.94 0.49 -4.09
N GLU A 62 11.58 0.80 -2.84
CA GLU A 62 12.54 1.04 -1.76
C GLU A 62 13.42 -0.18 -1.50
N ILE A 63 12.81 -1.38 -1.42
CA ILE A 63 13.57 -2.62 -1.26
C ILE A 63 14.58 -2.81 -2.39
N LYS A 64 14.15 -2.63 -3.63
CA LYS A 64 15.05 -2.76 -4.80
C LYS A 64 16.16 -1.73 -4.76
N ARG A 65 15.87 -0.48 -4.37
CA ARG A 65 16.84 0.60 -4.23
C ARG A 65 17.92 0.23 -3.20
N VAL A 66 17.52 -0.11 -1.97
CA VAL A 66 18.46 -0.44 -0.87
C VAL A 66 19.33 -1.65 -1.21
N ILE A 67 18.75 -2.69 -1.81
CA ILE A 67 19.49 -3.89 -2.21
C ILE A 67 20.47 -3.58 -3.36
N SER A 68 20.05 -2.78 -4.34
CA SER A 68 20.91 -2.34 -5.44
C SER A 68 22.07 -1.46 -4.96
N GLU A 69 21.84 -0.55 -4.01
CA GLU A 69 22.88 0.28 -3.40
C GLU A 69 23.93 -0.55 -2.65
N ARG A 70 23.52 -1.73 -2.14
CA ARG A 70 24.41 -2.72 -1.53
C ARG A 70 25.10 -3.65 -2.55
N GLY A 71 24.92 -3.41 -3.84
CA GLY A 71 25.49 -4.23 -4.92
C GLY A 71 24.81 -5.59 -5.11
N GLY A 72 23.57 -5.74 -4.63
CA GLY A 72 22.76 -6.93 -4.79
C GLY A 72 21.63 -6.77 -5.81
N THR A 73 21.05 -7.88 -6.24
CA THR A 73 19.85 -7.93 -7.07
C THR A 73 18.76 -8.72 -6.36
N VAL A 74 17.59 -8.12 -6.19
CA VAL A 74 16.45 -8.79 -5.56
C VAL A 74 15.95 -9.93 -6.44
N THR A 75 15.79 -11.11 -5.85
CA THR A 75 15.22 -12.30 -6.50
C THR A 75 13.77 -12.52 -6.09
N ASN A 76 13.45 -12.36 -4.79
CA ASN A 76 12.10 -12.52 -4.28
C ASN A 76 11.81 -11.54 -3.12
N ILE A 77 10.54 -11.15 -2.99
CA ILE A 77 10.01 -10.32 -1.90
C ILE A 77 8.71 -10.97 -1.39
N ASP A 78 8.79 -11.57 -0.21
CA ASP A 78 7.66 -12.23 0.45
C ASP A 78 7.10 -11.33 1.56
N HIS A 79 5.77 -11.25 1.65
CA HIS A 79 5.09 -10.61 2.78
C HIS A 79 4.96 -11.60 3.94
N VAL A 80 5.37 -11.18 5.13
CA VAL A 80 5.37 -12.05 6.32
C VAL A 80 4.55 -11.39 7.42
N SER A 81 3.44 -12.04 7.81
CA SER A 81 2.58 -11.58 8.90
C SER A 81 2.97 -12.17 10.25
N GLU A 82 3.55 -13.37 10.29
CA GLU A 82 3.89 -14.10 11.51
C GLU A 82 5.28 -14.76 11.41
N GLY A 83 5.98 -14.90 12.54
CA GLY A 83 7.31 -15.54 12.60
C GLY A 83 8.47 -14.69 12.07
N SER A 84 8.28 -13.37 11.96
CA SER A 84 9.34 -12.46 11.54
C SER A 84 10.32 -12.11 12.68
N LEU A 85 11.49 -11.56 12.32
CA LEU A 85 12.48 -11.05 13.28
C LEU A 85 12.13 -9.68 13.89
N PHE A 86 10.98 -9.09 13.53
CA PHE A 86 10.57 -7.78 14.01
C PHE A 86 9.28 -7.86 14.83
N GLU A 87 9.19 -7.00 15.83
CA GLU A 87 7.90 -6.56 16.37
C GLU A 87 7.16 -5.74 15.29
N SER A 88 5.85 -5.97 15.19
CA SER A 88 4.96 -5.29 14.24
C SER A 88 3.79 -4.62 14.94
N GLY A 89 3.46 -3.40 14.50
CA GLY A 89 2.19 -2.74 14.80
C GLY A 89 1.22 -2.87 13.62
N SER A 90 -0.02 -2.43 13.80
CA SER A 90 -1.07 -2.48 12.76
C SER A 90 -0.76 -1.63 11.52
N ALA A 91 0.20 -0.71 11.63
CA ALA A 91 0.67 0.14 10.54
C ALA A 91 2.06 -0.28 10.01
N ASN A 92 2.56 -1.47 10.35
CA ASN A 92 3.77 -2.02 9.75
C ASN A 92 3.45 -3.11 8.72
N THR A 93 4.32 -3.23 7.72
CA THR A 93 4.36 -4.40 6.84
C THR A 93 5.76 -4.95 6.82
N ILE A 94 5.88 -6.26 7.01
CA ILE A 94 7.17 -6.93 7.09
C ILE A 94 7.39 -7.75 5.84
N TYR A 95 8.60 -7.62 5.31
CA TYR A 95 9.05 -8.25 4.09
C TYR A 95 10.26 -9.12 4.40
N ARG A 96 10.25 -10.33 3.83
CA ARG A 96 11.43 -11.16 3.70
C ARG A 96 11.92 -11.05 2.26
N ILE A 97 13.17 -10.66 2.09
CA ILE A 97 13.78 -10.35 0.81
C ILE A 97 14.88 -11.36 0.55
N THR A 98 14.75 -12.14 -0.52
CA THR A 98 15.83 -12.97 -1.03
C THR A 98 16.53 -12.21 -2.15
N TYR A 99 17.84 -12.05 -2.07
CA TYR A 99 18.63 -11.31 -3.05
C TYR A 99 19.96 -11.99 -3.34
N LYS A 100 20.54 -11.71 -4.51
CA LYS A 100 21.85 -12.21 -4.91
C LYS A 100 22.89 -11.10 -4.86
N LYS A 101 24.05 -11.38 -4.29
CA LYS A 101 25.22 -10.49 -4.27
C LYS A 101 26.47 -11.34 -4.47
N ASN A 102 27.31 -10.95 -5.43
CA ASN A 102 28.53 -11.71 -5.79
C ASN A 102 28.25 -13.21 -6.09
N GLY A 103 27.12 -13.52 -6.73
CA GLY A 103 26.73 -14.88 -7.08
C GLY A 103 26.21 -15.75 -5.93
N LYS A 104 26.21 -15.24 -4.68
CA LYS A 104 25.63 -15.92 -3.51
C LYS A 104 24.24 -15.36 -3.21
N GLU A 105 23.40 -16.21 -2.65
CA GLU A 105 22.04 -15.86 -2.23
C GLU A 105 22.03 -15.51 -0.74
N TYR A 106 21.35 -14.41 -0.42
CA TYR A 106 21.24 -13.85 0.92
C TYR A 106 19.79 -13.50 1.24
N VAL A 107 19.50 -13.40 2.53
CA VAL A 107 18.18 -13.01 3.03
C VAL A 107 18.29 -11.72 3.84
N ALA A 108 17.43 -10.77 3.53
CA ALA A 108 17.22 -9.59 4.35
C ALA A 108 15.77 -9.54 4.85
N TRP A 109 15.57 -8.83 5.94
CA TRP A 109 14.26 -8.53 6.49
C TRP A 109 14.10 -7.02 6.51
N TYR A 110 12.95 -6.56 6.04
CA TYR A 110 12.57 -5.16 6.02
C TYR A 110 11.24 -4.98 6.73
N ARG A 111 11.19 -4.04 7.67
CA ARG A 111 9.94 -3.56 8.25
C ARG A 111 9.65 -2.17 7.69
N GLY A 112 8.66 -2.08 6.81
CA GLY A 112 8.16 -0.82 6.29
C GLY A 112 7.06 -0.22 7.17
N VAL A 113 6.94 1.11 7.13
CA VAL A 113 5.83 1.85 7.75
C VAL A 113 4.78 2.17 6.70
N ASN A 114 3.50 1.87 6.98
CA ASN A 114 2.37 2.12 6.09
C ASN A 114 1.88 3.57 6.19
N ASN A 115 2.79 4.52 5.98
CA ASN A 115 2.49 5.94 5.88
C ASN A 115 2.66 6.40 4.43
N PHE A 116 1.56 6.82 3.81
CA PHE A 116 1.53 7.27 2.41
C PHE A 116 2.38 8.51 2.14
N SER A 117 2.55 9.37 3.14
CA SER A 117 3.33 10.60 2.97
C SER A 117 4.83 10.35 3.11
N ASP A 118 5.21 9.43 3.99
CA ASP A 118 6.60 9.17 4.34
C ASP A 118 6.76 7.75 4.91
N ILE A 119 7.30 6.84 4.11
CA ILE A 119 7.58 5.44 4.52
C ILE A 119 8.70 5.33 5.56
N HIS A 120 9.47 6.40 5.75
CA HIS A 120 10.53 6.52 6.76
C HIS A 120 10.04 7.24 8.03
N SER A 121 8.73 7.52 8.12
CA SER A 121 8.18 8.30 9.23
C SER A 121 8.40 7.62 10.57
N LYS A 122 8.73 8.43 11.57
CA LYS A 122 8.96 8.02 12.96
C LYS A 122 7.74 8.20 13.86
N ASP A 123 6.56 8.47 13.29
CA ASP A 123 5.35 8.67 14.09
C ASP A 123 4.86 7.30 14.61
N THR A 124 5.32 6.99 15.83
CA THR A 124 5.28 5.66 16.45
C THR A 124 4.02 5.41 17.26
N ARG A 125 3.02 6.31 17.26
CA ARG A 125 1.84 6.19 18.14
C ARG A 125 1.10 4.85 18.03
N LYS A 126 1.21 4.14 16.90
CA LYS A 126 0.68 2.79 16.67
C LYS A 126 1.59 1.87 15.83
N SER A 127 2.84 2.27 15.62
CA SER A 127 3.73 1.62 14.66
C SER A 127 5.16 1.64 15.16
N PHE A 128 5.97 0.70 14.71
CA PHE A 128 7.41 0.75 14.89
C PHE A 128 8.06 1.47 13.71
N GLU A 129 9.20 2.10 13.96
CA GLU A 129 10.02 2.74 12.92
C GLU A 129 10.48 1.72 11.88
N GLU A 130 10.79 2.23 10.69
CA GLU A 130 11.42 1.45 9.65
C GLU A 130 12.70 0.77 10.15
N LYS A 131 12.91 -0.50 9.78
CA LYS A 131 14.13 -1.22 10.16
C LYS A 131 14.52 -2.26 9.11
N TRP A 132 15.83 -2.42 8.95
CA TRP A 132 16.46 -3.43 8.11
C TRP A 132 17.31 -4.39 8.93
N ILE A 133 17.28 -5.67 8.57
CA ILE A 133 18.20 -6.70 9.06
C ILE A 133 18.73 -7.45 7.84
N PHE A 134 20.05 -7.57 7.72
CA PHE A 134 20.69 -8.29 6.62
C PHE A 134 21.42 -9.50 7.19
N ASN A 135 21.15 -10.68 6.62
CA ASN A 135 21.85 -11.91 6.94
C ASN A 135 22.77 -12.22 5.75
N GLU A 136 23.99 -11.68 5.81
CA GLU A 136 25.08 -11.83 4.83
C GLU A 136 26.19 -12.78 5.35
#